data_AF-A0A925D760-F1
#
_entry.id   AF-A0A925D760-F1
#
_cell.length_a   1.000
_cell.length_b   1.000
_cell.length_c   1.000
_cell.angle_alpha   90.00
_cell.angle_beta   90.00
_cell.angle_gamma   90.00
#
_symmetry.space_group_name_H-M   'P 1'
#
loop_
_entity.id
_entity.type
_entity.pdbx_description
1 polymer ?
#
loop_
_entity_poly.entity_id
_entity_poly.type
_entity_poly.pdbx_seq_one_letter_code
_entity_poly.pdbx_strand_id
1 'polypeptide(L)'
;MINSSGWQAWAAASARGGLFLTLLLGGGSLATAKPPAISEVRTIVERHLRSNADYVPGDLISRKDVEPIFDELLSLGLPLSAGQEELYDDFVPDNSALARALRTPSGRKFMQKIKSIPSVYDRLERLSWNPQGRELIETLIEDPQGPAILGVMLLPTGKTAIAKYFHDDPSGKNFSLPTGRVHTAKELLQRLETVLAGMKKK
;
A
#
# COMPACT_ATOMS: atom_id res chain seq x y z
N MET A 1 35.21 -19.52 24.42
CA MET A 1 35.49 -20.71 23.59
C MET A 1 34.87 -20.47 22.23
N ILE A 2 35.69 -20.10 21.26
CA ILE A 2 35.30 -19.72 19.89
C ILE A 2 35.67 -20.92 19.02
N ASN A 3 34.68 -21.51 18.35
CA ASN A 3 34.90 -22.64 17.46
C ASN A 3 34.79 -22.17 16.01
N SER A 4 35.93 -22.13 15.32
CA SER A 4 36.07 -21.77 13.91
C SER A 4 36.71 -22.95 13.17
N SER A 5 35.90 -23.61 12.36
CA SER A 5 36.29 -24.64 11.38
C SER A 5 35.31 -24.48 10.22
N GLY A 6 35.67 -24.21 8.97
CA GLY A 6 36.84 -24.66 8.24
C GLY A 6 36.29 -25.30 6.96
N TRP A 7 36.32 -24.56 5.84
CA TRP A 7 36.06 -25.12 4.52
C TRP A 7 37.09 -24.54 3.54
N GLN A 8 38.01 -25.41 3.16
CA GLN A 8 39.04 -25.25 2.13
C GLN A 8 38.35 -25.28 0.75
N ALA A 9 38.59 -24.28 -0.10
CA ALA A 9 39.58 -24.29 -1.18
C ALA A 9 39.39 -25.41 -2.21
N TRP A 10 38.88 -25.05 -3.38
CA TRP A 10 39.19 -25.72 -4.65
C TRP A 10 39.57 -24.64 -5.67
N ALA A 11 40.84 -24.67 -6.08
CA ALA A 11 41.35 -24.00 -7.25
C ALA A 11 41.59 -25.07 -8.32
N ALA A 12 41.12 -24.85 -9.54
CA ALA A 12 41.68 -25.46 -10.73
C ALA A 12 41.57 -24.47 -11.89
N ALA A 13 42.74 -24.07 -12.37
CA ALA A 13 42.95 -23.15 -13.45
C ALA A 13 42.72 -23.79 -14.83
N SER A 14 42.44 -22.95 -15.81
CA SER A 14 43.13 -22.83 -17.11
C SER A 14 42.17 -22.76 -18.30
N ALA A 15 42.25 -21.66 -19.05
CA ALA A 15 42.52 -21.68 -20.49
C ALA A 15 42.64 -20.24 -21.01
N ARG A 16 43.78 -19.96 -21.63
CA ARG A 16 44.07 -18.75 -22.40
C ARG A 16 43.24 -18.75 -23.68
N GLY A 17 42.64 -17.62 -24.03
CA GLY A 17 42.04 -17.38 -25.33
C GLY A 17 41.67 -15.91 -25.44
N GLY A 18 42.49 -15.15 -26.17
CA GLY A 18 42.30 -13.73 -26.35
C GLY A 18 41.05 -13.42 -27.18
N LEU A 19 40.31 -12.41 -26.74
CA LEU A 19 39.62 -11.49 -27.63
C LEU A 19 39.50 -10.16 -26.87
N PHE A 20 40.19 -9.14 -27.37
CA PHE A 20 39.99 -7.75 -26.99
C PHE A 20 38.55 -7.37 -27.37
N LEU A 21 37.63 -7.37 -26.40
CA LEU A 21 36.30 -6.77 -26.58
C LEU A 21 36.39 -5.33 -26.09
N THR A 22 36.48 -4.42 -27.06
CA THR A 22 36.37 -2.97 -26.87
C THR A 22 35.07 -2.67 -26.14
N LEU A 23 35.15 -2.39 -24.84
CA LEU A 23 34.02 -1.87 -24.06
C LEU A 23 33.77 -0.45 -24.57
N LEU A 24 32.88 -0.31 -25.56
CA LEU A 24 32.18 0.94 -25.80
C LEU A 24 31.43 1.25 -24.50
N LEU A 25 32.00 2.17 -23.72
CA LEU A 25 31.27 3.00 -22.77
C LEU A 25 30.20 3.75 -23.55
N GLY A 26 29.12 3.04 -23.89
CA GLY A 26 27.84 3.62 -24.23
C GLY A 26 27.33 4.25 -22.95
N GLY A 27 27.80 5.47 -22.69
CA GLY A 27 27.12 6.40 -21.81
C GLY A 27 25.75 6.65 -22.41
N GLY A 28 24.81 5.74 -22.11
CA GLY A 28 23.41 5.98 -22.27
C GLY A 28 23.12 7.21 -21.43
N SER A 29 23.08 8.36 -22.11
CA SER A 29 22.41 9.54 -21.60
C SER A 29 21.03 9.03 -21.21
N LEU A 30 20.78 8.87 -19.91
CA LEU A 30 19.44 8.76 -19.37
C LEU A 30 18.82 10.09 -19.76
N ALA A 31 18.26 10.15 -20.97
CA ALA A 31 17.44 11.26 -21.41
C ALA A 31 16.51 11.50 -20.26
N THR A 32 16.62 12.68 -19.66
CA THR A 32 15.82 13.09 -18.51
C THR A 32 14.39 13.10 -18.97
N ALA A 33 13.75 11.93 -18.87
CA ALA A 33 12.39 11.71 -19.31
C ALA A 33 11.54 12.70 -18.54
N LYS A 34 10.79 13.50 -19.29
CA LYS A 34 9.87 14.46 -18.70
C LYS A 34 8.91 13.65 -17.81
N PRO A 35 8.72 14.03 -16.53
CA PRO A 35 7.84 13.29 -15.66
C PRO A 35 6.42 13.23 -16.24
N PRO A 36 5.69 12.13 -16.01
CA PRO A 36 4.36 11.95 -16.59
C PRO A 36 3.41 13.06 -16.12
N ALA A 37 2.49 13.45 -17.01
CA ALA A 37 1.46 14.43 -16.64
C ALA A 37 0.46 13.83 -15.63
N ILE A 38 -0.16 14.64 -14.77
CA ILE A 38 -1.15 14.12 -13.79
C ILE A 38 -2.32 13.38 -14.45
N SER A 39 -2.70 13.77 -15.67
CA SER A 39 -3.71 13.06 -16.46
C SER A 39 -3.25 11.66 -16.87
N GLU A 40 -1.98 11.51 -17.26
CA GLU A 40 -1.37 10.23 -17.61
C GLU A 40 -1.24 9.33 -16.39
N VAL A 41 -0.79 9.87 -15.25
CA VAL A 41 -0.77 9.15 -13.97
C VAL A 41 -2.17 8.64 -13.61
N ARG A 42 -3.21 9.48 -13.74
CA ARG A 42 -4.59 9.06 -13.50
C ARG A 42 -5.00 7.90 -14.41
N THR A 43 -4.69 7.98 -15.70
CA THR A 43 -4.97 6.90 -16.65
C THR A 43 -4.28 5.60 -16.27
N ILE A 44 -3.01 5.65 -15.85
CA ILE A 44 -2.24 4.47 -15.42
C ILE A 44 -2.86 3.85 -14.17
N VAL A 45 -3.14 4.64 -13.13
CA VAL A 45 -3.79 4.16 -11.89
C VAL A 45 -5.13 3.51 -12.21
N GLU A 46 -6.00 4.19 -12.97
CA GLU A 46 -7.32 3.66 -13.30
C GLU A 46 -7.25 2.38 -14.13
N ARG A 47 -6.33 2.31 -15.11
CA ARG A 47 -6.16 1.12 -15.97
C ARG A 47 -5.72 -0.08 -15.15
N HIS A 48 -4.71 0.05 -14.29
CA HIS A 48 -4.21 -1.05 -13.46
C HIS A 48 -5.27 -1.51 -12.46
N LEU A 49 -5.91 -0.60 -11.73
CA LEU A 49 -6.92 -1.00 -10.75
C LEU A 49 -8.15 -1.65 -11.41
N ARG A 50 -8.59 -1.16 -12.59
CA ARG A 50 -9.70 -1.77 -13.34
C ARG A 50 -9.34 -3.08 -14.03
N SER A 51 -8.05 -3.45 -14.12
CA SER A 51 -7.66 -4.77 -14.62
C SER A 51 -8.08 -5.89 -13.66
N ASN A 52 -8.29 -5.57 -12.38
CA ASN A 52 -8.95 -6.42 -11.42
C ASN A 52 -10.48 -6.30 -11.57
N ALA A 53 -11.13 -7.34 -12.09
CA ALA A 53 -12.58 -7.35 -12.33
C ALA A 53 -13.43 -7.21 -11.05
N ASP A 54 -12.85 -7.50 -9.88
CA ASP A 54 -13.50 -7.36 -8.58
C ASP A 54 -13.38 -5.95 -7.97
N TYR A 55 -12.54 -5.08 -8.53
CA TYR A 55 -12.28 -3.75 -7.99
C TYR A 55 -13.37 -2.74 -8.37
N VAL A 56 -13.86 -1.98 -7.40
CA VAL A 56 -14.76 -0.84 -7.60
C VAL A 56 -14.15 0.44 -7.05
N PRO A 57 -14.34 1.62 -7.70
CA PRO A 57 -13.87 2.89 -7.15
C PRO A 57 -14.36 3.13 -5.72
N GLY A 58 -13.40 3.37 -4.81
CA GLY A 58 -13.64 3.56 -3.38
C GLY A 58 -13.39 2.32 -2.53
N ASP A 59 -13.04 1.17 -3.14
CA ASP A 59 -12.58 -0.01 -2.41
C ASP A 59 -11.18 0.21 -1.83
N LEU A 60 -10.84 -0.61 -0.81
CA LEU A 60 -9.49 -0.69 -0.26
C LEU A 60 -8.51 -1.13 -1.34
N ILE A 61 -7.41 -0.39 -1.50
CA ILE A 61 -6.23 -0.82 -2.25
C ILE A 61 -5.13 -1.25 -1.27
N SER A 62 -4.37 -2.26 -1.66
CA SER A 62 -3.25 -2.80 -0.90
C SER A 62 -1.95 -2.70 -1.69
N ARG A 63 -0.85 -3.15 -1.09
CA ARG A 63 0.49 -3.13 -1.71
C ARG A 63 0.51 -3.79 -3.11
N LYS A 64 0.00 -5.02 -3.26
CA LYS A 64 -0.05 -5.72 -4.56
C LYS A 64 -0.84 -4.97 -5.64
N ASP A 65 -1.84 -4.18 -5.25
CA ASP A 65 -2.66 -3.43 -6.21
C ASP A 65 -1.89 -2.22 -6.77
N VAL A 66 -0.89 -1.71 -6.04
CA VAL A 66 -0.13 -0.50 -6.40
C VAL A 66 1.27 -0.77 -6.92
N GLU A 67 1.88 -1.92 -6.61
CA GLU A 67 3.17 -2.35 -7.16
C GLU A 67 3.28 -2.15 -8.69
N PRO A 68 2.39 -2.72 -9.53
CA PRO A 68 2.49 -2.58 -10.98
C PRO A 68 2.24 -1.15 -11.48
N ILE A 69 1.54 -0.32 -10.69
CA ILE A 69 1.34 1.10 -10.99
C ILE A 69 2.67 1.83 -10.82
N PHE A 70 3.35 1.61 -9.69
CA PHE A 70 4.63 2.27 -9.42
C PHE A 70 5.72 1.83 -10.39
N ASP A 71 5.78 0.55 -10.75
CA ASP A 71 6.73 0.03 -11.75
C ASP A 71 6.62 0.78 -13.08
N GLU A 72 5.39 1.00 -13.55
CA GLU A 72 5.16 1.73 -14.79
C GLU A 72 5.46 3.22 -14.65
N LEU A 73 5.04 3.86 -13.57
CA LEU A 73 5.34 5.27 -13.33
C LEU A 73 6.85 5.53 -13.25
N LEU A 74 7.61 4.62 -12.65
CA LEU A 74 9.07 4.65 -12.59
C LEU A 74 9.69 4.51 -13.98
N SER A 75 9.16 3.59 -14.81
CA SER A 75 9.61 3.43 -16.20
C SER A 75 9.40 4.68 -17.06
N LEU A 76 8.41 5.51 -16.70
CA LEU A 76 8.12 6.81 -17.31
C LEU A 76 8.94 7.97 -16.71
N GLY A 77 9.88 7.67 -15.81
CA GLY A 77 10.77 8.66 -15.22
C GLY A 77 10.16 9.46 -14.06
N LEU A 78 9.13 8.95 -13.38
CA LEU A 78 8.68 9.55 -12.12
C LEU A 78 9.79 9.39 -11.06
N PRO A 79 10.42 10.47 -10.57
CA PRO A 79 11.47 10.36 -9.57
C PRO A 79 10.83 10.19 -8.20
N LEU A 80 10.82 8.96 -7.71
CA LEU A 80 10.45 8.64 -6.34
C LEU A 80 11.68 8.93 -5.45
N SER A 81 11.55 9.80 -4.45
CA SER A 81 12.63 10.09 -3.50
C SER A 81 13.02 8.82 -2.73
N ALA A 82 14.33 8.56 -2.64
CA ALA A 82 15.04 7.44 -2.01
C ALA A 82 14.20 6.39 -1.24
N GLY A 83 14.32 5.13 -1.67
CA GLY A 83 13.72 3.95 -1.05
C GLY A 83 12.36 3.59 -1.65
N GLN A 84 12.35 2.85 -2.77
CA GLN A 84 11.11 2.31 -3.37
C GLN A 84 10.26 1.58 -2.32
N GLU A 85 10.92 0.90 -1.37
CA GLU A 85 10.30 0.22 -0.24
C GLU A 85 9.46 1.14 0.66
N GLU A 86 9.91 2.38 0.92
CA GLU A 86 9.20 3.31 1.80
C GLU A 86 7.84 3.73 1.24
N LEU A 87 7.69 3.77 -0.08
CA LEU A 87 6.40 4.08 -0.71
C LEU A 87 5.41 2.93 -0.57
N TYR A 88 5.88 1.70 -0.56
CA TYR A 88 5.01 0.53 -0.37
C TYR A 88 4.60 0.36 1.09
N ASP A 89 5.34 0.95 2.03
CA ASP A 89 5.00 0.98 3.44
C ASP A 89 3.84 1.92 3.78
N ASP A 90 3.49 2.83 2.86
CA ASP A 90 2.28 3.65 2.96
C ASP A 90 0.99 2.84 2.70
N PHE A 91 1.06 1.61 2.18
CA PHE A 91 -0.13 0.81 1.82
C PHE A 91 -0.38 -0.34 2.79
N VAL A 92 -1.63 -0.76 2.92
CA VAL A 92 -1.99 -1.93 3.73
C VAL A 92 -1.36 -3.20 3.11
N PRO A 93 -0.67 -4.05 3.90
CA PRO A 93 -0.14 -5.31 3.41
C PRO A 93 -1.24 -6.26 2.95
N ASP A 94 -1.00 -6.98 1.86
CA ASP A 94 -1.95 -7.94 1.28
C ASP A 94 -2.40 -9.06 2.21
N ASN A 95 -1.49 -9.49 3.10
CA ASN A 95 -1.71 -10.54 4.08
C ASN A 95 -2.24 -10.01 5.42
N SER A 96 -2.48 -8.70 5.54
CA SER A 96 -3.06 -8.12 6.75
C SER A 96 -4.45 -8.70 7.02
N ALA A 97 -4.85 -8.72 8.30
CA ALA A 97 -6.18 -9.19 8.68
C ALA A 97 -7.29 -8.39 7.97
N LEU A 98 -7.14 -7.06 7.90
CA LEU A 98 -8.08 -6.20 7.19
C LEU A 98 -8.21 -6.54 5.71
N ALA A 99 -7.08 -6.61 4.98
CA ALA A 99 -7.10 -6.87 3.54
C ALA A 99 -7.73 -8.23 3.24
N ARG A 100 -7.41 -9.27 4.03
CA ARG A 100 -8.02 -10.61 3.87
C ARG A 100 -9.53 -10.59 4.11
N ALA A 101 -9.99 -9.93 5.18
CA ALA A 101 -11.42 -9.84 5.50
C ALA A 101 -12.21 -9.14 4.38
N LEU A 102 -11.69 -8.02 3.88
CA LEU A 102 -12.35 -7.21 2.85
C LEU A 102 -12.26 -7.81 1.43
N ARG A 103 -11.30 -8.70 1.17
CA ARG A 103 -11.16 -9.40 -0.12
C ARG A 103 -12.08 -10.61 -0.28
N THR A 104 -12.93 -10.92 0.70
CA THR A 104 -14.00 -11.91 0.53
C THR A 104 -15.17 -11.33 -0.28
N PRO A 105 -16.05 -12.16 -0.88
CA PRO A 105 -17.26 -11.65 -1.55
C PRO A 105 -18.15 -10.80 -0.63
N SER A 106 -18.30 -11.18 0.65
CA SER A 106 -19.04 -10.39 1.65
C SER A 106 -18.31 -9.10 1.99
N GLY A 107 -16.98 -9.16 2.17
CA GLY A 107 -16.13 -8.00 2.39
C GLY A 107 -16.23 -6.97 1.26
N ARG A 108 -16.23 -7.40 0.00
CA ARG A 108 -16.44 -6.50 -1.15
C ARG A 108 -17.80 -5.83 -1.14
N LYS A 109 -18.88 -6.58 -0.86
CA LYS A 109 -20.23 -6.01 -0.70
C LYS A 109 -20.28 -5.02 0.46
N PHE A 110 -19.57 -5.30 1.55
CA PHE A 110 -19.46 -4.39 2.69
C PHE A 110 -18.76 -3.09 2.28
N MET A 111 -17.59 -3.16 1.63
CA MET A 111 -16.86 -1.99 1.11
C MET A 111 -17.74 -1.09 0.24
N GLN A 112 -18.53 -1.67 -0.67
CA GLN A 112 -19.43 -0.92 -1.53
C GLN A 112 -20.45 -0.06 -0.77
N LYS A 113 -20.86 -0.49 0.43
CA LYS A 113 -21.79 0.23 1.30
C LYS A 113 -21.11 1.31 2.14
N ILE A 114 -19.83 1.13 2.47
CA ILE A 114 -19.09 2.02 3.39
C ILE A 114 -18.15 3.01 2.69
N LYS A 115 -17.88 2.85 1.39
CA LYS A 115 -16.89 3.65 0.64
C LYS A 115 -17.13 5.16 0.63
N SER A 116 -18.33 5.62 0.94
CA SER A 116 -18.66 7.05 1.07
C SER A 116 -18.32 7.62 2.46
N ILE A 117 -18.04 6.76 3.44
CA ILE A 117 -17.72 7.15 4.80
C ILE A 117 -16.26 7.64 4.87
N PRO A 118 -16.00 8.89 5.26
CA PRO A 118 -14.65 9.43 5.33
C PRO A 118 -13.75 8.64 6.27
N SER A 119 -12.52 8.36 5.83
CA SER A 119 -11.48 7.67 6.62
C SER A 119 -11.93 6.32 7.19
N VAL A 120 -12.88 5.65 6.55
CA VAL A 120 -13.42 4.38 7.06
C VAL A 120 -12.35 3.29 7.13
N TYR A 121 -11.51 3.18 6.09
CA TYR A 121 -10.45 2.17 6.04
C TYR A 121 -9.34 2.41 7.05
N ASP A 122 -8.96 3.67 7.29
CA ASP A 122 -8.05 4.06 8.37
C ASP A 122 -8.52 3.51 9.73
N ARG A 123 -9.83 3.63 9.99
CA ARG A 123 -10.44 3.18 11.26
C ARG A 123 -10.56 1.66 11.33
N LEU A 124 -10.95 1.01 10.23
CA LEU A 124 -10.97 -0.44 10.16
C LEU A 124 -9.55 -1.02 10.29
N GLU A 125 -8.53 -0.36 9.76
CA GLU A 125 -7.15 -0.78 9.92
C GLU A 125 -6.74 -0.71 11.39
N ARG A 126 -7.03 0.41 12.08
CA ARG A 126 -6.80 0.53 13.53
C ARG A 126 -7.50 -0.57 14.34
N LEU A 127 -8.77 -0.87 14.04
CA LEU A 127 -9.48 -1.98 14.68
C LEU A 127 -8.78 -3.32 14.43
N SER A 128 -8.26 -3.53 13.22
CA SER A 128 -7.63 -4.80 12.84
C SER A 128 -6.32 -5.10 13.55
N TRP A 129 -5.75 -4.16 14.31
CA TRP A 129 -4.46 -4.37 15.00
C TRP A 129 -4.56 -5.32 16.19
N ASN A 130 -5.73 -5.46 16.81
CA ASN A 130 -5.95 -6.40 17.90
C ASN A 130 -6.98 -7.51 17.55
N PRO A 131 -6.98 -8.65 18.26
CA PRO A 131 -7.88 -9.76 17.96
C PRO A 131 -9.37 -9.40 18.01
N GLN A 132 -9.81 -8.70 19.05
CA GLN A 132 -11.22 -8.36 19.27
C GLN A 132 -11.76 -7.42 18.18
N GLY A 133 -10.94 -6.49 17.70
CA GLY A 133 -11.28 -5.61 16.59
C GLY A 133 -11.34 -6.35 15.25
N ARG A 134 -10.54 -7.41 15.05
CA ARG A 134 -10.68 -8.30 13.87
C ARG A 134 -12.00 -9.06 13.91
N GLU A 135 -12.36 -9.64 15.06
CA GLU A 135 -13.65 -10.31 15.25
C GLU A 135 -14.83 -9.35 15.02
N LEU A 136 -14.72 -8.11 15.50
CA LEU A 136 -15.71 -7.07 15.24
C LEU A 136 -15.83 -6.73 13.75
N ILE A 137 -14.71 -6.61 13.03
CA ILE A 137 -14.72 -6.38 11.58
C ILE A 137 -15.43 -7.52 10.85
N GLU A 138 -15.13 -8.78 11.19
CA GLU A 138 -15.78 -9.95 10.61
C GLU A 138 -17.29 -9.93 10.88
N THR A 139 -17.70 -9.64 12.12
CA THR A 139 -19.10 -9.48 12.50
C THR A 139 -19.79 -8.37 11.69
N LEU A 140 -19.15 -7.21 11.53
CA LEU A 140 -19.70 -6.10 10.74
C LEU A 140 -19.82 -6.44 9.25
N ILE A 141 -18.92 -7.26 8.70
CA ILE A 141 -18.98 -7.70 7.30
C ILE A 141 -20.16 -8.66 7.09
N GLU A 142 -20.44 -9.53 8.05
CA GLU A 142 -21.51 -10.53 7.97
C GLU A 142 -22.89 -9.97 8.31
N ASP A 143 -22.97 -8.98 9.19
CA ASP A 143 -24.23 -8.36 9.62
C ASP A 143 -24.79 -7.41 8.52
N PRO A 144 -26.05 -7.61 8.05
CA PRO A 144 -26.71 -6.67 7.15
C PRO A 144 -26.73 -5.21 7.63
N GLN A 145 -26.75 -4.97 8.94
CA GLN A 145 -26.70 -3.66 9.60
C GLN A 145 -25.27 -3.17 9.86
N GLY A 146 -24.25 -3.99 9.63
CA GLY A 146 -22.86 -3.67 9.91
C GLY A 146 -22.39 -2.32 9.36
N PRO A 147 -22.71 -1.93 8.10
CA PRO A 147 -22.35 -0.60 7.58
C PRO A 147 -22.95 0.56 8.38
N ALA A 148 -24.20 0.42 8.84
CA ALA A 148 -24.87 1.43 9.65
C ALA A 148 -24.25 1.49 11.06
N ILE A 149 -23.99 0.33 11.66
CA ILE A 149 -23.30 0.22 12.96
C ILE A 149 -21.91 0.88 12.88
N LEU A 150 -21.13 0.56 11.84
CA LEU A 150 -19.84 1.19 11.61
C LEU A 150 -19.97 2.71 11.45
N GLY A 151 -20.97 3.19 10.71
CA GLY A 151 -21.25 4.63 10.59
C GLY A 151 -21.43 5.31 11.94
N VAL A 152 -22.22 4.70 12.84
CA VAL A 152 -22.43 5.20 14.21
C VAL A 152 -21.14 5.14 15.04
N MET A 153 -20.38 4.05 14.92
CA MET A 153 -19.08 3.87 15.60
C MET A 153 -18.07 4.96 15.24
N LEU A 154 -18.14 5.50 14.02
CA LEU A 154 -17.21 6.53 13.54
C LEU A 154 -17.61 7.97 13.91
N LEU A 155 -18.77 8.18 14.54
CA LEU A 155 -19.12 9.46 15.15
C LEU A 155 -18.21 9.80 16.33
N PRO A 156 -18.07 11.08 16.75
CA PRO A 156 -17.21 11.46 17.88
C PRO A 156 -17.52 10.71 19.17
N THR A 157 -18.81 10.51 19.48
CA THR A 157 -19.26 9.73 20.64
C THR A 157 -18.91 8.25 20.49
N GLY A 158 -19.10 7.68 19.31
CA GLY A 158 -18.74 6.29 19.00
C GLY A 158 -17.23 6.04 19.14
N LYS A 159 -16.40 6.92 18.57
CA LYS A 159 -14.94 6.86 18.69
C LYS A 159 -14.47 6.92 20.14
N THR A 160 -15.10 7.76 20.95
CA THR A 160 -14.80 7.88 22.39
C THR A 160 -15.18 6.60 23.14
N ALA A 161 -16.34 6.02 22.82
CA ALA A 161 -16.78 4.75 23.39
C ALA A 161 -15.83 3.60 23.04
N ILE A 162 -15.38 3.51 21.77
CA ILE A 162 -14.41 2.51 21.31
C ILE A 162 -13.06 2.68 22.01
N ALA A 163 -12.54 3.91 22.08
CA ALA A 163 -11.28 4.20 22.77
C ALA A 163 -11.34 3.81 24.26
N LYS A 164 -12.49 4.02 24.91
CA LYS A 164 -12.74 3.57 26.28
C LYS A 164 -12.83 2.04 26.40
N TYR A 165 -13.52 1.39 25.47
CA TYR A 165 -13.65 -0.07 25.45
C TYR A 165 -12.29 -0.75 25.33
N PHE A 166 -11.41 -0.21 24.49
CA PHE A 166 -10.06 -0.73 24.30
C PHE A 166 -9.00 0.00 25.16
N HIS A 167 -9.37 0.64 26.27
CA HIS A 167 -8.43 1.46 27.04
C HIS A 167 -7.26 0.68 27.63
N ASP A 168 -7.43 -0.62 27.91
CA ASP A 168 -6.37 -1.50 28.41
C ASP A 168 -5.46 -2.04 27.30
N ASP A 169 -5.89 -1.94 26.05
CA ASP A 169 -5.09 -2.32 24.87
C ASP A 169 -4.30 -1.11 24.36
N PRO A 170 -2.95 -1.18 24.32
CA PRO A 170 -2.12 -0.11 23.74
C PRO A 170 -2.51 0.26 22.30
N SER A 171 -3.01 -0.69 21.51
CA SER A 171 -3.52 -0.48 20.15
C SER A 171 -4.83 0.31 20.14
N GLY A 172 -5.64 0.12 21.18
CA GLY A 172 -6.96 0.75 21.37
C GLY A 172 -6.90 2.22 21.77
N LYS A 173 -5.92 2.58 22.59
CA LYS A 173 -5.67 3.98 23.02
C LYS A 173 -5.47 4.94 21.85
N ASN A 174 -4.98 4.42 20.72
CA ASN A 174 -4.65 5.19 19.52
C ASN A 174 -5.71 5.08 18.42
N PHE A 175 -6.92 4.60 18.72
CA PHE A 175 -7.98 4.39 17.73
C PHE A 175 -8.36 5.68 16.96
N SER A 176 -8.27 6.83 17.61
CA SER A 176 -8.57 8.14 17.02
C SER A 176 -7.45 8.68 16.14
N LEU A 177 -6.24 8.14 16.21
CA LEU A 177 -5.08 8.62 15.45
C LEU A 177 -5.10 8.05 14.02
N PRO A 178 -4.73 8.86 13.00
CA PRO A 178 -4.60 8.36 11.64
C PRO A 178 -3.47 7.31 11.56
N THR A 179 -3.63 6.27 10.75
CA THR A 179 -2.57 5.28 10.48
C THR A 179 -1.46 5.85 9.62
N GLY A 180 -1.75 6.94 8.89
CA GLY A 180 -0.81 7.57 7.96
C GLY A 180 -0.72 6.84 6.62
N ARG A 181 -1.48 5.76 6.43
CA ARG A 181 -1.50 4.97 5.20
C ARG A 181 -2.44 5.55 4.14
N VAL A 182 -2.22 5.11 2.91
CA VAL A 182 -3.08 5.32 1.75
C VAL A 182 -3.97 4.08 1.57
N HIS A 183 -5.29 4.27 1.57
CA HIS A 183 -6.25 3.17 1.51
C HIS A 183 -7.05 3.11 0.22
N THR A 184 -7.17 4.22 -0.51
CA THR A 184 -8.01 4.30 -1.71
C THR A 184 -7.26 4.88 -2.91
N ALA A 185 -7.75 4.59 -4.11
CA ALA A 185 -7.23 5.18 -5.35
C ALA A 185 -7.29 6.72 -5.33
N LYS A 186 -8.28 7.30 -4.66
CA LYS A 186 -8.40 8.76 -4.51
C LYS A 186 -7.23 9.32 -3.70
N GLU A 187 -6.91 8.70 -2.57
CA GLU A 187 -5.80 9.11 -1.71
C GLU A 187 -4.45 8.90 -2.41
N LEU A 188 -4.29 7.79 -3.14
CA LEU A 188 -3.12 7.55 -3.99
C LEU A 188 -2.92 8.67 -5.01
N LEU A 189 -3.96 9.05 -5.74
CA LEU A 189 -3.88 10.12 -6.73
C LEU A 189 -3.56 11.48 -6.09
N GLN A 190 -4.14 11.79 -4.93
CA GLN A 190 -3.83 13.01 -4.18
C GLN A 190 -2.36 13.04 -3.73
N ARG A 191 -1.82 11.90 -3.29
CA ARG A 191 -0.42 11.75 -2.90
C ARG A 191 0.51 11.98 -4.11
N LEU A 192 0.23 11.33 -5.24
CA LEU A 192 1.02 11.47 -6.48
C LEU A 192 0.95 12.89 -7.05
N GLU A 193 -0.22 13.54 -6.99
CA GLU A 193 -0.37 14.95 -7.40
C GLU A 193 0.51 15.88 -6.54
N THR A 194 0.57 15.63 -5.23
CA THR A 194 1.43 16.40 -4.32
C THR A 194 2.91 16.23 -4.67
N VAL A 195 3.34 15.00 -5.00
CA VAL A 195 4.71 14.71 -5.45
C VAL A 195 5.03 15.49 -6.73
N LEU A 196 4.17 15.39 -7.76
CA LEU A 196 4.36 16.10 -9.02
C LEU A 196 4.33 17.63 -8.88
N ALA A 197 3.46 18.17 -8.03
CA ALA A 197 3.40 19.60 -7.75
C ALA A 197 4.66 20.10 -7.03
N GLY A 198 5.23 19.30 -6.13
CA GLY A 198 6.51 19.58 -5.48
C GLY A 198 7.68 19.64 -6.46
N MET A 199 7.63 18.87 -7.55
CA MET A 199 8.66 18.90 -8.60
C MET A 199 8.61 20.18 -9.43
N LYS A 200 7.43 20.70 -9.75
CA LYS A 200 7.29 21.94 -10.55
C LYS A 200 7.81 23.20 -9.85
N LYS A 201 7.97 23.14 -8.52
CA LYS A 201 8.40 24.28 -7.69
C LYS A 201 9.92 24.33 -7.47
N LYS A 202 10.66 23.32 -7.90
CA LYS A 202 12.13 23.25 -7.84
C LYS A 202 12.73 23.63 -9.18
#